data_AF-A0AAF0VKQ7-F1
#
_entry.id   AF-A0AAF0VKQ7-F1
#
_cell.length_a   1.000
_cell.length_b   1.000
_cell.length_c   1.000
_cell.angle_alpha   90.00
_cell.angle_beta   90.00
_cell.angle_gamma   90.00
#
_symmetry.space_group_name_H-M   'P 1'
#
loop_
_entity.id
_entity.type
_entity.pdbx_description
1 polymer ?
#
loop_
_entity_poly.entity_id
_entity_poly.type
_entity_poly.pdbx_seq_one_letter_code
_entity_poly.pdbx_strand_id
1 'polypeptide(L)'
;MVENVVSFLTEKAQSERTTNYSDLNSALARAGHIPFDFGLERDRAAVGAVLGEAVLRTIGDPKVMLSAIVSYTGQNDPGPGFYKFATELGLLPNTATADDKLAFWAGQVKAIHDRYARPGRQLK
;
A
#
# COMPACT_ATOMS: atom_id res chain seq x y z
N MET A 1 -1.13 -9.86 -12.34
CA MET A 1 -1.61 -8.58 -11.77
C MET A 1 -0.87 -8.23 -10.47
N VAL A 2 -0.91 -9.09 -9.45
CA VAL A 2 -0.24 -8.85 -8.14
C VAL A 2 1.25 -8.52 -8.27
N GLU A 3 2.00 -9.26 -9.10
CA GLU A 3 3.43 -8.97 -9.33
C GLU A 3 3.68 -7.54 -9.85
N ASN A 4 2.81 -7.05 -10.74
CA ASN A 4 2.93 -5.69 -11.28
C ASN A 4 2.58 -4.64 -10.22
N VAL A 5 1.62 -4.94 -9.33
CA VAL A 5 1.33 -4.10 -8.16
C VAL A 5 2.54 -4.05 -7.23
N VAL A 6 3.11 -5.21 -6.87
CA VAL A 6 4.29 -5.29 -6.01
C VAL A 6 5.47 -4.52 -6.60
N SER A 7 5.77 -4.72 -7.89
CA SER A 7 6.84 -3.99 -8.58
C SER A 7 6.61 -2.48 -8.53
N PHE A 8 5.42 -2.02 -8.94
CA PHE A 8 5.08 -0.60 -8.95
C PHE A 8 5.17 0.04 -7.56
N LEU A 9 4.62 -0.60 -6.53
CA LEU A 9 4.66 -0.09 -5.17
C LEU A 9 6.09 -0.11 -4.60
N THR A 10 6.89 -1.11 -4.93
CA THR A 10 8.30 -1.17 -4.55
C THR A 10 9.10 -0.01 -5.17
N GLU A 11 8.86 0.31 -6.43
CA GLU A 11 9.51 1.46 -7.10
C GLU A 11 9.11 2.80 -6.45
N LYS A 12 7.84 2.94 -6.05
CA LYS A 12 7.36 4.12 -5.31
C LYS A 12 8.00 4.22 -3.93
N ALA A 13 8.05 3.11 -3.21
CA ALA A 13 8.69 3.01 -1.90
C ALA A 13 10.17 3.41 -1.96
N GLN A 14 10.90 2.89 -2.95
CA GLN A 14 12.31 3.24 -3.22
C GLN A 14 12.53 4.72 -3.55
N SER A 15 11.52 5.40 -4.09
CA SER A 15 11.60 6.81 -4.47
C SER A 15 11.12 7.75 -3.36
N GLU A 16 10.85 7.22 -2.15
CA GLU A 16 10.27 7.96 -1.03
C GLU A 16 8.95 8.67 -1.40
N ARG A 17 8.14 8.01 -2.26
CA ARG A 17 6.86 8.54 -2.72
C ARG A 17 5.71 7.63 -2.32
N THR A 18 4.61 8.25 -1.92
CA THR A 18 3.30 7.61 -1.88
C THR A 18 2.65 7.66 -3.27
N THR A 19 1.58 6.90 -3.44
CA THR A 19 0.78 6.84 -4.65
C THR A 19 -0.70 6.80 -4.28
N ASN A 20 -1.55 6.90 -5.30
CA ASN A 20 -3.00 6.81 -5.11
C ASN A 20 -3.59 5.73 -6.02
N TYR A 21 -4.84 5.39 -5.77
CA TYR A 21 -5.56 4.37 -6.53
C TYR A 21 -5.62 4.67 -8.04
N SER A 22 -5.71 5.93 -8.46
CA SER A 22 -5.74 6.31 -9.88
C SER A 22 -4.39 6.11 -10.57
N ASP A 23 -3.30 6.45 -9.91
CA ASP A 23 -1.93 6.20 -10.38
C ASP A 23 -1.64 4.70 -10.47
N LEU A 24 -2.03 3.93 -9.43
CA LEU A 24 -1.94 2.48 -9.43
C LEU A 24 -2.72 1.87 -10.60
N ASN A 25 -3.96 2.32 -10.82
CA ASN A 25 -4.81 1.83 -11.91
C ASN A 25 -4.20 2.15 -13.29
N SER A 26 -3.66 3.36 -13.45
CA SER A 26 -2.96 3.78 -14.67
C SER A 26 -1.71 2.93 -14.93
N ALA A 27 -0.96 2.58 -13.89
CA ALA A 27 0.20 1.70 -14.00
C ALA A 27 -0.18 0.28 -14.42
N LEU A 28 -1.28 -0.26 -13.86
CA LEU A 28 -1.79 -1.58 -14.22
C LEU A 28 -2.30 -1.63 -15.67
N ALA A 29 -3.00 -0.58 -16.12
CA ALA A 29 -3.44 -0.45 -17.50
C ALA A 29 -2.25 -0.43 -18.47
N ARG A 30 -1.19 0.33 -18.16
CA ARG A 30 0.07 0.33 -18.95
C ARG A 30 0.77 -1.02 -18.98
N ALA A 31 0.61 -1.81 -17.92
CA ALA A 31 1.12 -3.17 -17.84
C ALA A 31 0.20 -4.22 -18.50
N GLY A 32 -0.85 -3.79 -19.20
CA GLY A 32 -1.76 -4.64 -19.98
C GLY A 32 -2.96 -5.21 -19.22
N HIS A 33 -3.22 -4.76 -17.99
CA HIS A 33 -4.40 -5.19 -17.23
C HIS A 33 -5.63 -4.33 -17.55
N ILE A 34 -6.82 -4.91 -17.39
CA ILE A 34 -8.07 -4.14 -17.47
C ILE A 34 -8.09 -3.19 -16.26
N PRO A 35 -8.27 -1.87 -16.47
CA PRO A 35 -8.34 -0.92 -15.36
C PRO A 35 -9.61 -1.17 -14.53
N PHE A 36 -9.48 -1.00 -13.22
CA PHE A 36 -10.60 -1.05 -12.30
C PHE A 36 -11.51 0.16 -12.47
N ASP A 37 -12.82 -0.07 -12.41
CA ASP A 37 -13.82 0.98 -12.28
C ASP A 37 -14.17 1.21 -10.81
N PHE A 38 -13.60 2.26 -10.21
CA PHE A 38 -13.84 2.56 -8.79
C PHE A 38 -15.27 3.04 -8.49
N GLY A 39 -16.11 3.28 -9.49
CA GLY A 39 -17.56 3.45 -9.32
C GLY A 39 -18.26 2.14 -8.91
N LEU A 40 -17.67 0.99 -9.26
CA LEU A 40 -18.25 -0.33 -9.05
C LEU A 40 -17.71 -0.99 -7.78
N GLU A 41 -18.61 -1.44 -6.90
CA GLU A 41 -18.24 -2.08 -5.64
C GLU A 41 -17.37 -3.32 -5.85
N ARG A 42 -17.70 -4.14 -6.87
CA ARG A 42 -16.93 -5.32 -7.24
C ARG A 42 -15.47 -5.02 -7.56
N ASP A 43 -15.20 -3.90 -8.23
CA ASP A 43 -13.85 -3.50 -8.66
C ASP A 43 -13.08 -2.88 -7.50
N ARG A 44 -13.76 -2.13 -6.61
CA ARG A 44 -13.20 -1.68 -5.33
C ARG A 44 -12.81 -2.86 -4.44
N ALA A 45 -13.64 -3.91 -4.39
CA ALA A 45 -13.31 -5.14 -3.67
C ALA A 45 -12.13 -5.89 -4.32
N ALA A 46 -12.11 -5.97 -5.66
CA ALA A 46 -11.05 -6.63 -6.40
C ALA A 46 -9.68 -5.95 -6.21
N VAL A 47 -9.60 -4.62 -6.29
CA VAL A 47 -8.33 -3.91 -6.01
C VAL A 47 -7.88 -4.12 -4.56
N GLY A 48 -8.81 -4.16 -3.61
CA GLY A 48 -8.52 -4.46 -2.21
C GLY A 48 -7.94 -5.86 -2.02
N ALA A 49 -8.50 -6.86 -2.70
CA ALA A 49 -7.99 -8.23 -2.68
C ALA A 49 -6.58 -8.33 -3.28
N VAL A 50 -6.33 -7.65 -4.41
CA VAL A 50 -5.02 -7.61 -5.06
C VAL A 50 -3.98 -6.94 -4.16
N LEU A 51 -4.33 -5.85 -3.47
CA LEU A 51 -3.45 -5.17 -2.51
C LEU A 51 -3.17 -6.05 -1.28
N GLY A 52 -4.20 -6.73 -0.76
CA GLY A 52 -4.05 -7.69 0.34
C GLY A 52 -3.09 -8.81 -0.03
N GLU A 53 -3.23 -9.39 -1.22
CA GLU A 53 -2.32 -10.43 -1.71
C GLU A 53 -0.89 -9.90 -1.92
N ALA A 54 -0.74 -8.68 -2.45
CA ALA A 54 0.56 -8.03 -2.59
C ALA A 54 1.26 -7.85 -1.22
N VAL A 55 0.50 -7.47 -0.19
CA VAL A 55 1.01 -7.41 1.18
C VAL A 55 1.38 -8.81 1.68
N LEU A 56 0.53 -9.83 1.52
CA LEU A 56 0.87 -11.20 1.97
C LEU A 56 2.15 -11.75 1.32
N ARG A 57 2.43 -11.38 0.07
CA ARG A 57 3.67 -11.78 -0.61
C ARG A 57 4.91 -11.04 -0.15
N THR A 58 4.74 -9.83 0.39
CA THR A 58 5.85 -8.91 0.71
C THR A 58 6.04 -8.70 2.21
N ILE A 59 5.04 -9.07 3.02
CA ILE A 59 5.08 -8.99 4.47
C ILE A 59 6.17 -9.92 4.98
N GLY A 60 7.23 -9.31 5.50
CA GLY A 60 8.36 -10.00 6.11
C GLY A 60 8.47 -9.65 7.58
N ASP A 61 9.67 -9.83 8.12
CA ASP A 61 10.06 -9.23 9.39
C ASP A 61 10.93 -7.98 9.11
N PRO A 62 10.62 -6.80 9.69
CA PRO A 62 9.40 -6.49 10.44
C PRO A 62 8.13 -6.51 9.56
N LYS A 63 6.97 -6.73 10.18
CA LYS A 63 5.65 -6.81 9.51
C LYS A 63 5.21 -5.47 8.94
N VAL A 64 5.66 -5.20 7.72
CA VAL A 64 5.40 -3.95 6.99
C VAL A 64 4.47 -4.22 5.81
N MET A 65 3.39 -3.44 5.71
CA MET A 65 2.34 -3.63 4.71
C MET A 65 2.57 -2.73 3.50
N LEU A 66 3.08 -3.26 2.38
CA LEU A 66 3.39 -2.47 1.17
C LEU A 66 2.21 -1.61 0.65
N SER A 67 0.96 -1.98 0.93
CA SER A 67 -0.22 -1.16 0.60
C SER A 67 -0.31 0.16 1.37
N ALA A 68 0.49 0.40 2.42
CA ALA A 68 0.40 1.62 3.22
C ALA A 68 0.79 2.89 2.42
N ILE A 69 1.59 2.76 1.36
CA ILE A 69 1.92 3.91 0.50
C ILE A 69 0.82 4.24 -0.53
N VAL A 70 -0.30 3.52 -0.52
CA VAL A 70 -1.46 3.79 -1.39
C VAL A 70 -2.52 4.55 -0.57
N SER A 71 -2.86 5.76 -0.99
CA SER A 71 -3.90 6.57 -0.34
C SER A 71 -4.94 7.10 -1.32
N TYR A 72 -6.06 7.61 -0.83
CA TYR A 72 -7.00 8.34 -1.67
C TYR A 72 -6.39 9.68 -2.12
N THR A 73 -6.68 10.08 -3.36
CA THR A 73 -6.24 11.38 -3.86
C THR A 73 -6.86 12.51 -3.03
N GLY A 74 -6.01 13.39 -2.48
CA GLY A 74 -6.47 14.52 -1.67
C GLY A 74 -6.91 14.15 -0.25
N GLN A 75 -6.81 12.88 0.15
CA GLN A 75 -6.99 12.47 1.55
C GLN A 75 -5.69 11.87 2.08
N ASN A 76 -5.33 12.26 3.29
CA ASN A 76 -4.23 11.64 4.02
C ASN A 76 -4.76 10.37 4.73
N ASP A 77 -5.29 9.43 3.95
CA ASP A 77 -5.85 8.18 4.46
C ASP A 77 -5.68 7.02 3.45
N PRO A 78 -5.21 5.84 3.89
CA PRO A 78 -5.01 4.66 3.04
C PRO A 78 -6.32 3.93 2.67
N GLY A 79 -7.41 4.32 3.32
CA GLY A 79 -8.73 3.74 3.18
C GLY A 79 -9.06 2.66 4.22
N PRO A 80 -10.36 2.36 4.39
CA PRO A 80 -10.83 1.43 5.42
C PRO A 80 -10.32 -0.01 5.22
N GLY A 81 -10.05 -0.40 3.97
CA GLY A 81 -9.50 -1.72 3.65
C GLY A 81 -8.12 -1.96 4.25
N PHE A 82 -7.28 -0.92 4.34
CA PHE A 82 -5.95 -1.01 4.95
C PHE A 82 -6.04 -1.33 6.45
N TYR A 83 -6.84 -0.56 7.20
CA TYR A 83 -6.97 -0.77 8.64
C TYR A 83 -7.67 -2.09 8.98
N LYS A 84 -8.66 -2.48 8.17
CA LYS A 84 -9.30 -3.80 8.32
C LYS A 84 -8.26 -4.91 8.16
N PHE A 85 -7.45 -4.84 7.11
CA PHE A 85 -6.45 -5.86 6.85
C PHE A 85 -5.33 -5.86 7.91
N ALA A 86 -4.91 -4.67 8.38
CA ALA A 86 -3.97 -4.56 9.51
C ALA A 86 -4.52 -5.21 10.79
N THR A 87 -5.82 -5.09 11.04
CA THR A 87 -6.50 -5.74 12.16
C THR A 87 -6.54 -7.25 11.99
N GLU A 88 -6.86 -7.74 10.78
CA GLU A 88 -6.86 -9.17 10.45
C GLU A 88 -5.47 -9.81 10.59
N LEU A 89 -4.41 -9.05 10.32
CA LEU A 89 -3.02 -9.47 10.52
C LEU A 89 -2.54 -9.34 11.99
N GLY A 90 -3.38 -8.81 12.89
CA GLY A 90 -3.04 -8.56 14.29
C GLY A 90 -2.03 -7.43 14.50
N LEU A 91 -1.88 -6.52 13.52
CA LEU A 91 -0.95 -5.38 13.58
C LEU A 91 -1.57 -4.14 14.22
N LEU A 92 -2.90 -4.03 14.15
CA LEU A 92 -3.67 -2.94 14.72
C LEU A 92 -4.81 -3.53 15.57
N PRO A 93 -5.02 -3.08 16.82
CA PRO A 93 -6.15 -3.55 17.60
C PRO A 93 -7.46 -3.04 16.98
N ASN A 94 -8.52 -3.85 17.04
CA ASN A 94 -9.85 -3.46 16.56
C ASN A 94 -10.46 -2.29 17.37
N THR A 95 -9.92 -2.01 18.56
CA THR A 95 -10.26 -0.86 19.42
C THR A 95 -9.46 0.40 19.12
N ALA A 96 -8.58 0.39 18.10
CA ALA A 96 -7.73 1.53 17.75
C ALA A 96 -8.58 2.78 17.43
N THR A 97 -8.21 3.89 18.07
CA THR A 97 -8.81 5.20 17.81
C THR A 97 -8.37 5.75 16.44
N ALA A 98 -8.95 6.88 16.03
CA ALA A 98 -8.52 7.55 14.81
C ALA A 98 -7.05 8.00 14.89
N ASP A 99 -6.58 8.42 16.07
CA ASP A 99 -5.19 8.82 16.29
C ASP A 99 -4.24 7.61 16.21
N ASP A 100 -4.60 6.49 16.85
CA ASP A 100 -3.84 5.24 16.78
C ASP A 100 -3.70 4.75 15.33
N LYS A 101 -4.78 4.85 14.55
CA LYS A 101 -4.79 4.51 13.12
C LYS A 101 -3.84 5.39 12.32
N LEU A 102 -3.88 6.70 12.53
CA LEU A 102 -3.01 7.65 11.86
C LEU A 102 -1.55 7.42 12.22
N ALA A 103 -1.24 7.24 13.51
CA ALA A 103 0.10 6.95 14.00
C ALA A 103 0.64 5.62 13.45
N PHE A 104 -0.19 4.58 13.45
CA PHE A 104 0.14 3.29 12.84
C PHE A 104 0.44 3.44 11.35
N TRP A 105 -0.42 4.13 10.61
CA TRP A 105 -0.23 4.33 9.17
C TRP A 105 1.03 5.13 8.86
N ALA A 106 1.27 6.23 9.56
CA ALA A 106 2.50 7.02 9.42
C ALA A 106 3.75 6.17 9.73
N GLY A 107 3.70 5.32 10.75
CA GLY A 107 4.76 4.37 11.08
C GLY A 107 4.99 3.34 9.96
N GLN A 108 3.92 2.81 9.37
CA GLN A 108 3.99 1.86 8.24
C GLN A 108 4.59 2.50 6.99
N VAL A 109 4.18 3.73 6.63
CA VAL A 109 4.74 4.47 5.50
C VAL A 109 6.24 4.69 5.70
N LYS A 110 6.66 5.14 6.89
CA LYS A 110 8.08 5.30 7.22
C LYS A 110 8.84 3.98 7.11
N ALA A 111 8.29 2.89 7.67
CA ALA A 111 8.93 1.58 7.65
C ALA A 111 9.05 0.98 6.23
N ILE A 112 8.09 1.25 5.34
CA ILE A 112 8.18 0.88 3.92
C ILE A 112 9.34 1.62 3.26
N HIS A 113 9.43 2.94 3.46
CA HIS A 113 10.50 3.73 2.86
C HIS A 113 11.86 3.32 3.40
N ASP A 114 11.99 3.01 4.69
CA ASP A 114 13.23 2.46 5.27
C ASP A 114 13.59 1.08 4.68
N ARG A 115 12.62 0.16 4.64
CA ARG A 115 12.82 -1.20 4.11
C ARG A 115 13.25 -1.23 2.65
N TYR A 116 12.64 -0.36 1.84
CA TYR A 116 12.88 -0.28 0.40
C TYR A 116 13.80 0.89 0.03
N ALA A 117 14.37 1.60 0.99
CA ALA A 117 15.38 2.60 0.71
C ALA A 117 16.47 1.91 -0.11
N ARG A 118 16.74 2.42 -1.31
CA ARG A 118 17.90 1.93 -2.04
C ARG A 118 19.11 2.23 -1.15
N PRO A 119 20.05 1.29 -0.94
CA PRO A 119 21.31 1.62 -0.32
C PRO A 119 21.96 2.67 -1.22
N GLY A 120 21.80 3.93 -0.84
CA GLY A 120 22.40 5.06 -1.52
C GLY A 120 23.89 4.86 -1.41
N ARG A 121 24.50 4.49 -2.54
CA ARG A 121 25.77 5.02 -3.03
C ARG A 121 26.45 5.86 -1.95
N GLN A 122 27.25 5.18 -1.12
CA GLN A 122 28.18 5.81 -0.21
C GLN A 122 29.14 6.62 -1.10
N LEU A 123 28.76 7.85 -1.42
CA LEU A 123 29.68 8.83 -1.97
C LEU A 123 30.66 9.10 -0.83
N LYS A 124 31.82 8.46 -0.98
CA LYS A 124 33.04 8.81 -0.25
C LYS A 124 33.37 10.28 -0.45
#